data_AF-A0A7S0HB48-F1
#
_entry.id   AF-A0A7S0HB48-F1
#
_cell.length_a   1.000
_cell.length_b   1.000
_cell.length_c   1.000
_cell.angle_alpha   90.00
_cell.angle_beta   90.00
_cell.angle_gamma   90.00
#
_symmetry.space_group_name_H-M   'P 1'
#
loop_
_entity.id
_entity.type
_entity.pdbx_description
1 polymer ?
#
loop_
_entity_poly.entity_id
_entity_poly.type
_entity_poly.pdbx_seq_one_letter_code
_entity_poly.pdbx_strand_id
1 'polypeptide(L)'
;EPQLWDLPAFDPDAELEMCGDATTIDGEGAQSKAKEEKTNPLILPMQAAWFDMGAIHEIERAGVPEYFEGVHPSKTPEAYKWHRDAIVSLWCEYLAGYFSQNI
;
A
#
# COMPACT_ATOMS: atom_id res chain seq x y z
N GLU A 1 18.44 -12.04 -7.97
CA GLU A 1 17.39 -11.14 -7.45
C GLU A 1 16.96 -11.67 -6.09
N PRO A 2 17.04 -10.86 -5.02
CA PRO A 2 16.54 -11.25 -3.71
C PRO A 2 15.03 -11.47 -3.76
N GLN A 3 14.54 -12.52 -3.12
CA GLN A 3 13.11 -12.77 -3.00
C GLN A 3 12.50 -11.81 -1.97
N LEU A 4 11.18 -11.62 -2.02
CA LEU A 4 10.46 -10.76 -1.07
C LEU A 4 10.70 -11.17 0.40
N TRP A 5 10.89 -12.46 0.65
CA TRP A 5 11.18 -13.00 1.99
C TRP A 5 12.67 -12.97 2.38
N ASP A 6 13.55 -12.58 1.46
CA ASP A 6 14.97 -12.33 1.74
C ASP A 6 15.19 -10.87 2.18
N LEU A 7 14.13 -10.05 2.24
CA LEU A 7 14.19 -8.69 2.74
C LEU A 7 14.49 -8.69 4.25
N PRO A 8 15.27 -7.71 4.74
CA PRO A 8 15.43 -7.52 6.17
C PRO A 8 14.05 -7.35 6.82
N ALA A 9 13.91 -7.83 8.05
CA ALA A 9 12.67 -7.61 8.81
C ALA A 9 12.32 -6.13 8.78
N PHE A 10 11.03 -5.83 8.59
CA PHE A 10 10.52 -4.47 8.66
C PHE A 10 10.90 -3.88 10.02
N ASP A 11 11.82 -2.91 10.00
CA ASP A 11 12.24 -2.15 11.16
C ASP A 11 11.34 -0.90 11.23
N PRO A 12 10.36 -0.84 12.13
CA PRO A 12 9.45 0.30 12.24
C PRO A 12 10.14 1.58 12.71
N ASP A 13 11.34 1.45 13.30
CA ASP A 13 12.15 2.57 13.81
C ASP A 13 13.25 2.98 12.82
N ALA A 14 13.43 2.23 11.72
CA ALA A 14 14.25 2.70 10.62
C ALA A 14 13.60 3.95 10.03
N GLU A 15 14.34 5.07 10.01
CA GLU A 15 13.89 6.31 9.40
C GLU A 15 13.56 6.03 7.93
N LEU A 16 12.28 5.77 7.67
CA LEU A 16 11.73 5.75 6.33
C LEU A 16 11.77 7.21 5.91
N GLU A 17 12.81 7.61 5.18
CA GLU A 17 12.87 8.94 4.56
C GLU A 17 11.69 9.05 3.58
N MET A 18 10.55 9.50 4.10
CA MET A 18 9.38 9.84 3.32
C MET A 18 9.76 11.04 2.45
N CYS A 19 10.13 10.78 1.20
CA CYS A 19 10.32 11.83 0.23
C CYS A 19 8.94 12.34 -0.21
N GLY A 20 8.38 13.28 0.55
CA GLY A 20 7.08 13.87 0.22
C GLY A 20 6.67 14.95 1.20
N ASP A 21 7.02 16.20 0.89
CA ASP A 21 6.48 17.41 1.52
C ASP A 21 4.93 17.42 1.40
N ALA A 22 4.28 17.61 2.55
CA ALA A 22 2.85 17.83 2.67
C ALA A 22 2.43 19.14 1.99
N THR A 23 2.02 19.07 0.72
CA THR A 23 1.41 20.23 0.05
C THR A 23 -0.05 20.40 0.46
N THR A 24 -0.30 21.49 1.16
CA THR A 24 -1.62 22.07 1.45
C THR A 24 -2.40 22.36 0.17
N ILE A 25 -3.69 22.02 0.20
CA ILE A 25 -4.70 22.32 -0.81
C ILE A 25 -4.96 23.84 -0.91
N ASP A 26 -4.37 24.49 -1.91
CA ASP A 26 -4.89 25.74 -2.49
C ASP A 26 -4.72 25.68 -4.01
N GLY A 27 -5.82 25.86 -4.75
CA GLY A 27 -5.84 25.73 -6.21
C GLY A 27 -5.29 26.94 -6.94
N GLU A 28 -4.56 26.71 -8.03
CA GLU A 28 -4.73 27.30 -9.37
C GLU A 28 -3.57 26.85 -10.28
N GLY A 29 -3.83 26.87 -11.60
CA GLY A 29 -3.09 26.09 -12.59
C GLY A 29 -1.60 26.40 -12.71
N ALA A 30 -0.81 25.33 -12.72
CA ALA A 30 0.52 25.32 -13.31
C ALA A 30 0.71 23.94 -13.95
N GLN A 31 0.89 23.94 -15.27
CA GLN A 31 1.28 22.77 -16.05
C GLN A 31 2.67 22.34 -15.56
N SER A 32 2.71 21.53 -14.50
CA SER A 32 3.94 20.94 -14.00
C SER A 32 4.39 19.94 -15.04
N LYS A 33 5.60 20.20 -15.54
CA LYS A 33 6.37 19.30 -16.37
C LYS A 33 6.38 17.96 -15.64
N ALA A 34 5.55 17.01 -16.08
CA ALA A 34 5.53 15.66 -15.58
C ALA A 34 6.93 15.11 -15.86
N LYS A 35 7.79 15.18 -14.85
CA LYS A 35 8.99 14.39 -14.79
C LYS A 35 8.45 12.97 -14.94
N GLU A 36 8.72 12.35 -16.08
CA GLU A 36 8.49 10.92 -16.26
C GLU A 36 9.39 10.23 -15.23
N GLU A 37 8.92 10.20 -13.99
CA GLU A 37 9.49 9.37 -12.96
C GLU A 37 9.26 7.96 -13.46
N LYS A 38 10.36 7.31 -13.82
CA LYS A 38 10.34 5.92 -14.26
C LYS A 38 9.85 5.09 -13.08
N THR A 39 8.55 4.94 -12.96
CA THR A 39 7.94 4.02 -12.00
C THR A 39 8.22 2.63 -12.53
N ASN A 40 9.17 1.94 -11.89
CA ASN A 40 9.41 0.55 -12.22
C ASN A 40 8.16 -0.23 -11.74
N PRO A 41 7.38 -0.85 -12.64
CA PRO A 41 6.11 -1.43 -12.24
C PRO A 41 6.36 -2.62 -11.31
N LEU A 42 5.68 -2.64 -10.15
CA LEU A 42 5.68 -3.80 -9.26
C LEU A 42 4.96 -4.96 -9.94
N ILE A 43 5.69 -6.03 -10.24
CA ILE A 43 5.12 -7.24 -10.85
C ILE A 43 4.61 -8.14 -9.73
N LEU A 44 3.30 -8.34 -9.69
CA LEU A 44 2.63 -9.22 -8.72
C LEU A 44 2.39 -10.63 -9.32
N PRO A 45 2.31 -11.68 -8.48
CA PRO A 45 1.90 -13.00 -8.94
C PRO A 45 0.43 -13.00 -9.38
N MET A 46 0.09 -13.87 -10.34
CA MET A 46 -1.26 -13.94 -10.91
C MET A 46 -2.34 -14.25 -9.87
N GLN A 47 -1.99 -14.96 -8.81
CA GLN A 47 -2.89 -15.28 -7.69
C GLN A 47 -3.33 -14.04 -6.90
N ALA A 48 -2.68 -12.88 -7.08
CA ALA A 48 -3.10 -11.62 -6.46
C ALA A 48 -4.12 -10.84 -7.31
N ALA A 49 -4.50 -11.32 -8.51
CA ALA A 49 -5.37 -10.58 -9.43
C ALA A 49 -6.81 -10.36 -8.93
N TRP A 50 -7.24 -11.07 -7.88
CA TRP A 50 -8.55 -10.87 -7.25
C TRP A 50 -8.60 -9.63 -6.34
N PHE A 51 -7.43 -9.09 -5.98
CA PHE A 51 -7.32 -7.97 -5.05
C PHE A 51 -7.59 -6.63 -5.75
N ASP A 52 -8.42 -5.79 -5.13
CA ASP A 52 -8.68 -4.42 -5.54
C ASP A 52 -8.83 -3.53 -4.29
N MET A 53 -8.16 -2.38 -4.27
CA MET A 53 -8.29 -1.38 -3.20
C MET A 53 -9.70 -0.78 -3.17
N GLY A 54 -10.38 -0.72 -4.32
CA GLY A 54 -11.74 -0.18 -4.45
C GLY A 54 -12.79 -1.00 -3.70
N ALA A 55 -12.64 -2.32 -3.69
CA ALA A 55 -13.62 -3.26 -3.19
C ALA A 55 -13.10 -4.12 -2.03
N ILE A 56 -14.01 -4.87 -1.40
CA ILE A 56 -13.66 -5.94 -0.47
C ILE A 56 -14.14 -7.24 -1.10
N HIS A 57 -13.20 -8.11 -1.43
CA HIS A 57 -13.44 -9.39 -2.08
C HIS A 57 -13.99 -10.45 -1.10
N GLU A 58 -14.65 -11.49 -1.60
CA GLU A 58 -15.23 -12.56 -0.78
C GLU A 58 -14.16 -13.35 0.00
N ILE A 59 -12.97 -13.49 -0.58
CA ILE A 59 -11.82 -14.13 0.08
C ILE A 59 -11.42 -13.37 1.35
N GLU A 60 -11.45 -12.03 1.32
CA GLU A 60 -11.15 -11.21 2.50
C GLU A 60 -12.18 -11.43 3.61
N ARG A 61 -13.46 -11.52 3.23
CA ARG A 61 -14.55 -11.80 4.17
C ARG A 61 -14.44 -13.18 4.80
N ALA A 62 -14.03 -14.18 4.03
CA ALA A 62 -13.78 -15.53 4.54
C ALA A 62 -12.52 -15.62 5.41
N GLY A 63 -11.51 -14.79 5.11
CA GLY A 63 -10.23 -14.79 5.83
C GLY A 63 -10.25 -14.05 7.16
N VAL A 64 -11.04 -12.98 7.28
CA VAL A 64 -11.13 -12.15 8.49
C VAL A 64 -12.59 -11.83 8.84
N PRO A 65 -13.41 -12.86 9.15
CA PRO A 65 -14.86 -12.71 9.28
C PRO A 65 -15.29 -11.77 10.40
N GLU A 66 -14.48 -11.57 11.44
CA GLU A 66 -14.80 -10.74 12.61
C GLU A 66 -15.06 -9.25 12.28
N TYR A 67 -14.63 -8.78 11.11
CA TYR A 67 -14.93 -7.42 10.61
C TYR A 67 -16.23 -7.33 9.80
N PHE A 68 -16.84 -8.47 9.48
CA PHE A 68 -18.00 -8.57 8.58
C PHE A 68 -19.24 -9.18 9.24
N GLU A 69 -19.10 -9.82 10.40
CA GLU A 69 -20.21 -10.44 11.14
C GLU A 69 -21.08 -9.43 11.90
N GLY A 70 -20.61 -8.20 12.09
CA GLY A 70 -21.36 -7.14 12.80
C GLY A 70 -21.51 -7.38 14.31
N VAL A 71 -20.74 -8.32 14.89
CA VAL A 71 -20.78 -8.65 16.32
C VAL A 71 -20.10 -7.58 17.16
N HIS A 72 -19.03 -6.96 16.65
CA HIS A 72 -18.22 -6.00 17.38
C HIS A 72 -18.33 -4.60 16.78
N PRO A 73 -18.79 -3.58 17.55
CA PRO A 73 -18.95 -2.22 17.04
C PRO A 73 -17.68 -1.56 16.50
N SER A 74 -16.51 -1.98 16.99
CA SER A 74 -15.21 -1.47 16.55
C SER A 74 -14.62 -2.19 15.33
N LYS A 75 -15.20 -3.33 14.93
CA LYS A 75 -14.71 -4.13 13.80
C LYS A 75 -15.72 -4.05 12.66
N THR A 76 -15.62 -2.97 11.91
CA THR A 76 -16.50 -2.72 10.75
C THR A 76 -15.76 -3.00 9.44
N PRO A 77 -16.47 -3.28 8.34
CA PRO A 77 -15.85 -3.44 7.03
C PRO A 77 -15.00 -2.23 6.60
N GLU A 78 -15.43 -1.02 6.98
CA GLU A 78 -14.73 0.23 6.70
C GLU A 78 -13.41 0.29 7.47
N ALA A 79 -13.41 -0.10 8.74
CA ALA A 79 -12.20 -0.18 9.54
C ALA A 79 -11.23 -1.19 8.93
N TYR A 80 -11.68 -2.39 8.56
CA TYR A 80 -10.83 -3.39 7.90
C TYR A 80 -10.19 -2.82 6.63
N LYS A 81 -11.01 -2.25 5.74
CA LYS A 81 -10.55 -1.65 4.47
C LYS A 81 -9.49 -0.59 4.71
N TRP A 82 -9.70 0.32 5.66
CA TRP A 82 -8.73 1.36 5.97
C TRP A 82 -7.37 0.80 6.40
N HIS A 83 -7.35 -0.19 7.30
CA HIS A 83 -6.10 -0.81 7.75
C HIS A 83 -5.42 -1.59 6.61
N ARG A 84 -6.20 -2.36 5.83
CA ARG A 84 -5.75 -3.15 4.69
C ARG A 84 -5.13 -2.28 3.61
N ASP A 85 -5.78 -1.17 3.27
CA ASP A 85 -5.28 -0.20 2.29
C ASP A 85 -4.01 0.49 2.80
N ALA A 86 -3.96 0.86 4.09
CA ALA A 86 -2.79 1.48 4.70
C ALA A 86 -1.58 0.54 4.66
N ILE A 87 -1.74 -0.73 5.06
CA ILE A 87 -0.67 -1.73 5.03
C ILE A 87 -0.17 -1.94 3.59
N VAL A 88 -1.07 -2.17 2.63
CA VAL A 88 -0.68 -2.42 1.23
C VAL A 88 0.06 -1.21 0.65
N SER A 89 -0.42 0.00 0.92
CA SER A 89 0.23 1.23 0.45
C SER A 89 1.64 1.38 1.01
N LEU A 90 1.80 1.20 2.33
CA LEU A 90 3.11 1.26 3.00
C LEU A 90 4.09 0.25 2.43
N TRP A 91 3.65 -1.00 2.20
CA TRP A 91 4.52 -2.03 1.63
C TRP A 91 4.89 -1.74 0.17
N CYS A 92 3.96 -1.26 -0.65
CA CYS A 92 4.25 -0.87 -2.03
C CYS A 92 5.26 0.28 -2.11
N GLU A 93 5.13 1.28 -1.24
CA GLU A 93 6.08 2.41 -1.14
C GLU A 93 7.46 1.93 -0.67
N TYR A 94 7.51 1.11 0.39
CA TYR A 94 8.76 0.53 0.88
C TYR A 94 9.49 -0.27 -0.20
N LEU A 95 8.78 -1.12 -0.95
CA LEU A 95 9.38 -1.89 -2.03
C LEU A 95 9.88 -1.00 -3.17
N ALA A 96 9.11 0.02 -3.55
CA ALA A 96 9.53 0.98 -4.56
C ALA A 96 10.83 1.71 -4.15
N GLY A 97 10.92 2.13 -2.89
CA GLY A 97 12.13 2.73 -2.31
C GLY A 97 13.31 1.74 -2.27
N TYR A 98 13.09 0.54 -1.75
CA TYR A 98 14.12 -0.49 -1.62
C TYR A 98 14.74 -0.87 -2.97
N PHE A 99 13.90 -1.10 -4.00
CA PHE A 99 14.38 -1.44 -5.35
C PHE A 99 15.01 -0.24 -6.06
N SER A 100 14.60 1.00 -5.74
CA SER A 100 15.25 2.20 -6.29
C SER A 100 16.67 2.41 -5.75
N GLN A 101 16.98 1.93 -4.54
CA GLN A 101 18.31 2.11 -3.92
C GLN A 101 19.28 0.95 -4.18
N ASN A 102 18.76 -0.23 -4.56
CA ASN A 102 19.55 -1.48 -4.63
C ASN A 102 19.60 -2.13 -6.03
N ILE A 103 19.27 -1.38 -7.09
CA ILE A 103 19.46 -1.73 -8.51
C ILE A 103 20.37 -0.70 -9.16
#